data_AF-A0A925FXM0-F1
#
_entry.id   AF-A0A925FXM0-F1
#
_cell.length_a   1.000
_cell.length_b   1.000
_cell.length_c   1.000
_cell.angle_alpha   90.00
_cell.angle_beta   90.00
_cell.angle_gamma   90.00
#
_symmetry.space_group_name_H-M   'P 1'
#
loop_
_entity.id
_entity.type
_entity.pdbx_description
1 polymer ?
#
loop_
_entity_poly.entity_id
_entity_poly.type
_entity_poly.pdbx_seq_one_letter_code
_entity_poly.pdbx_strand_id
1 'polypeptide(L)'
;EQQQSQSEEQLITEAIRKTFLGLVEINKLQREPSSLDKLCIGVKCGGSDGFSGISANPAVGYCSDLLVGLGGKILLAEFPELCGVEQELVDRSVNEPTARKFMGLMRGYEKIVHDAGSDFSMNPSPGNIKDGLITDAIKSAGAAKKGGTSPVTDVLDYTEKAVKPGLNLVCTPGNDVEATTGQAASGATLILFTTGLGTPTGNPVCPTIKVATNSALTKRMGDIIDIDTGPVINGDKTIEQMGEEILEYCIRAASGDVLPKAVLLNQDDFIPWKRGVSL
;
A
#
# COMPACT_ATOMS: atom_id res chain seq x y z
N GLU A 1 -32.84 -2.29 11.12
CA GLU A 1 -32.86 -0.84 10.82
C GLU A 1 -33.66 -0.50 9.57
N GLN A 2 -33.38 -1.04 8.37
CA GLN A 2 -34.21 -0.74 7.17
C GLN A 2 -35.69 -1.11 7.34
N GLN A 3 -36.00 -2.26 7.96
CA GLN A 3 -37.37 -2.71 8.21
C GLN A 3 -38.13 -1.87 9.26
N GLN A 4 -37.48 -0.90 9.90
CA GLN A 4 -38.11 0.01 10.85
C GLN A 4 -38.58 1.32 10.18
N SER A 5 -38.21 1.57 8.92
CA SER A 5 -38.69 2.73 8.16
C SER A 5 -40.13 2.50 7.67
N GLN A 6 -40.96 3.53 7.68
CA GLN A 6 -42.35 3.43 7.21
C GLN A 6 -42.45 3.47 5.68
N SER A 7 -41.44 4.02 5.00
CA SER A 7 -41.31 4.02 3.55
C SER A 7 -39.85 4.11 3.10
N GLU A 8 -39.60 3.80 1.83
CA GLU A 8 -38.31 4.04 1.18
C GLU A 8 -37.94 5.52 1.17
N GLU A 9 -38.89 6.40 0.85
CA GLU A 9 -38.68 7.85 0.81
C GLU A 9 -38.24 8.39 2.19
N GLN A 10 -38.87 7.94 3.26
CA GLN A 10 -38.49 8.33 4.63
C GLN A 10 -37.09 7.83 4.98
N LEU A 11 -36.75 6.59 4.58
CA LEU A 11 -35.43 6.01 4.81
C LEU A 11 -34.34 6.84 4.14
N ILE A 12 -34.53 7.17 2.85
CA ILE A 12 -33.58 7.96 2.07
C ILE A 12 -33.46 9.37 2.63
N THR A 13 -34.59 10.02 2.94
CA THR A 13 -34.61 11.38 3.52
C THR A 13 -33.83 11.42 4.84
N GLU A 14 -34.04 10.44 5.72
CA GLU A 14 -33.35 10.38 7.00
C GLU A 14 -31.85 10.08 6.83
N ALA A 15 -31.47 9.20 5.89
CA ALA A 15 -30.07 8.92 5.58
C ALA A 15 -29.34 10.17 5.07
N ILE A 16 -29.97 10.92 4.15
CA ILE A 16 -29.44 12.19 3.64
C ILE A 16 -29.30 13.19 4.79
N ARG A 17 -30.35 13.39 5.60
CA ARG A 17 -30.34 14.32 6.73
C ARG A 17 -29.21 14.01 7.71
N LYS A 18 -29.07 12.75 8.13
CA LYS A 18 -27.99 12.31 9.02
C LYS A 18 -26.61 12.53 8.41
N THR A 19 -26.45 12.26 7.12
CA THR A 19 -25.19 12.49 6.39
C THR A 19 -24.82 13.97 6.41
N PHE A 20 -25.75 14.88 6.08
CA PHE A 20 -25.50 16.32 6.12
C PHE A 20 -25.16 16.84 7.52
N LEU A 21 -25.86 16.36 8.55
CA LEU A 21 -25.53 16.71 9.94
C LEU A 21 -24.12 16.24 10.32
N GLY A 22 -23.75 15.02 9.91
CA GLY A 22 -22.38 14.50 10.09
C GLY A 22 -21.33 15.34 9.37
N LEU A 23 -21.59 15.75 8.13
CA LEU A 23 -20.70 16.63 7.37
C LEU A 23 -20.52 17.99 8.04
N VAL A 24 -21.59 18.57 8.60
CA VAL A 24 -21.51 19.84 9.36
C VAL A 24 -20.60 19.70 10.58
N GLU A 25 -20.69 18.59 11.32
CA GLU A 25 -19.82 18.35 12.48
C GLU A 25 -18.36 18.11 12.07
N ILE A 26 -18.12 17.28 11.05
CA ILE A 26 -16.75 17.00 10.56
C ILE A 26 -16.10 18.26 9.98
N ASN A 27 -16.86 19.15 9.33
CA ASN A 27 -16.33 20.40 8.77
C ASN A 27 -15.86 21.42 9.83
N LYS A 28 -16.09 21.15 11.12
CA LYS A 28 -15.53 21.95 12.23
C LYS A 28 -14.11 21.52 12.60
N LEU A 29 -13.67 20.34 12.17
CA LEU A 29 -12.34 19.82 12.49
C LEU A 29 -11.26 20.61 11.74
N GLN A 30 -10.16 20.89 12.43
CA GLN A 30 -8.99 21.55 11.87
C GLN A 30 -7.76 20.68 12.10
N ARG A 31 -6.77 20.82 11.22
CA ARG A 31 -5.48 20.14 11.39
C ARG A 31 -4.74 20.75 12.57
N GLU A 32 -4.07 19.91 13.34
CA GLU A 32 -3.22 20.31 14.46
C GLU A 32 -1.87 19.61 14.34
N PRO A 33 -0.79 20.20 14.91
CA PRO A 33 0.51 19.53 14.96
C PRO A 33 0.40 18.14 15.58
N SER A 34 1.00 17.15 14.92
CA SER A 34 1.03 15.76 15.36
C SER A 34 2.42 15.18 15.17
N SER A 35 2.80 14.26 16.04
CA SER A 35 4.07 13.57 15.98
C SER A 35 4.07 12.46 14.91
N LEU A 36 5.24 12.17 14.34
CA LEU A 36 5.38 11.24 13.21
C LEU A 36 5.04 9.78 13.58
N ASP A 37 5.05 9.41 14.86
CA ASP A 37 4.59 8.08 15.33
C ASP A 37 3.10 7.81 15.07
N LYS A 38 2.33 8.87 14.74
CA LYS A 38 0.93 8.74 14.32
C LYS A 38 0.77 8.38 12.85
N LEU A 39 1.82 8.50 12.04
CA LEU A 39 1.76 8.07 10.65
C LEU A 39 1.72 6.54 10.55
N CYS A 40 0.80 6.10 9.70
CA CYS A 40 0.68 4.72 9.26
C CYS A 40 0.71 4.73 7.73
N ILE A 41 1.79 4.24 7.12
CA ILE A 41 1.98 4.29 5.67
C ILE A 41 1.83 2.90 5.09
N GLY A 42 0.88 2.73 4.18
CA GLY A 42 0.80 1.55 3.32
C GLY A 42 1.83 1.63 2.20
N VAL A 43 2.50 0.53 1.90
CA VAL A 43 3.43 0.43 0.76
C VAL A 43 2.97 -0.67 -0.18
N LYS A 44 2.90 -0.36 -1.48
CA LYS A 44 2.28 -1.18 -2.53
C LYS A 44 3.02 -0.97 -3.86
N CYS A 45 3.08 -1.99 -4.70
CA CYS A 45 3.54 -1.90 -6.09
C CYS A 45 2.40 -2.12 -7.08
N GLY A 46 2.15 -1.19 -8.00
CA GLY A 46 1.21 -1.42 -9.10
C GLY A 46 1.86 -2.14 -10.27
N GLY A 47 1.82 -1.52 -11.46
CA GLY A 47 2.55 -2.03 -12.63
C GLY A 47 4.06 -1.98 -12.43
N SER A 48 4.65 -3.07 -11.93
CA SER A 48 6.10 -3.24 -11.70
C SER A 48 6.87 -3.34 -13.02
N ASP A 49 8.10 -2.85 -13.01
CA ASP A 49 9.07 -2.97 -14.11
C ASP A 49 10.44 -3.42 -13.57
N GLY A 50 11.42 -3.64 -14.45
CA GLY A 50 12.77 -4.04 -14.06
C GLY A 50 13.51 -3.02 -13.19
N PHE A 51 13.02 -1.78 -13.09
CA PHE A 51 13.60 -0.74 -12.24
C PHE A 51 13.02 -0.72 -10.81
N SER A 52 11.85 -1.32 -10.59
CA SER A 52 11.14 -1.28 -9.31
C SER A 52 12.03 -1.70 -8.13
N GLY A 53 12.71 -2.83 -8.25
CA GLY A 53 13.58 -3.39 -7.21
C GLY A 53 14.92 -2.67 -6.99
N ILE A 54 15.28 -1.70 -7.83
CA ILE A 54 16.57 -0.99 -7.79
C ILE A 54 16.44 0.54 -7.67
N SER A 55 15.21 1.06 -7.62
CA SER A 55 14.91 2.50 -7.50
C SER A 55 13.82 2.76 -6.46
N ALA A 56 12.55 2.77 -6.86
CA ALA A 56 11.42 3.13 -6.01
C ALA A 56 11.28 2.24 -4.77
N ASN A 57 11.33 0.91 -4.93
CA ASN A 57 11.10 0.01 -3.79
C ASN A 57 12.17 0.13 -2.70
N PRO A 58 13.48 0.15 -3.00
CA PRO A 58 14.48 0.38 -1.95
C PRO A 58 14.44 1.80 -1.38
N ALA A 59 14.11 2.83 -2.15
CA ALA A 59 13.94 4.19 -1.62
C ALA A 59 12.73 4.29 -0.67
N VAL A 60 11.60 3.68 -1.03
CA VAL A 60 10.44 3.49 -0.14
C VAL A 60 10.85 2.66 1.07
N GLY A 61 11.68 1.64 0.91
CA GLY A 61 12.24 0.86 2.01
C GLY A 61 13.04 1.67 3.01
N TYR A 62 13.87 2.60 2.53
CA TYR A 62 14.61 3.50 3.40
C TYR A 62 13.67 4.47 4.14
N CYS A 63 12.68 5.04 3.45
CA CYS A 63 11.61 5.82 4.08
C CYS A 63 10.87 5.01 5.15
N SER A 64 10.59 3.72 4.89
CA SER A 64 9.96 2.80 5.84
C SER A 64 10.80 2.64 7.09
N ASP A 65 12.10 2.43 6.96
CA ASP A 65 13.03 2.28 8.10
C ASP A 65 13.12 3.57 8.93
N LEU A 66 13.19 4.74 8.29
CA LEU A 66 13.16 6.03 8.99
C LEU A 66 11.88 6.18 9.82
N LEU A 67 10.72 5.90 9.22
CA LEU A 67 9.44 6.05 9.91
C LEU A 67 9.29 5.05 11.06
N VAL A 68 9.74 3.80 10.88
CA VAL A 68 9.78 2.81 11.95
C VAL A 68 10.68 3.27 13.09
N GLY A 69 11.85 3.82 12.79
CA GLY A 69 12.76 4.41 13.79
C GLY A 69 12.14 5.56 14.59
N LEU A 70 11.20 6.30 13.98
CA LEU A 70 10.41 7.36 14.61
C LEU A 70 9.17 6.85 15.37
N GLY A 71 8.94 5.54 15.41
CA GLY A 71 7.80 4.92 16.10
C GLY A 71 6.51 4.85 15.28
N GLY A 72 6.57 5.17 13.98
CA GLY A 72 5.43 5.05 13.06
C GLY A 72 5.16 3.61 12.64
N LYS A 73 4.20 3.44 11.73
CA LYS A 73 3.78 2.12 11.20
C LYS A 73 3.97 2.05 9.70
N ILE A 74 4.48 0.93 9.22
CA ILE A 74 4.52 0.57 7.80
C ILE A 74 3.66 -0.65 7.57
N LEU A 75 2.80 -0.61 6.56
CA LEU A 75 1.94 -1.72 6.15
C LEU A 75 2.42 -2.27 4.80
N LEU A 76 3.29 -3.28 4.83
CA LEU A 76 3.70 -3.99 3.62
C LEU A 76 2.63 -5.00 3.23
N ALA A 77 2.01 -4.79 2.07
CA ALA A 77 0.91 -5.61 1.56
C ALA A 77 1.39 -6.63 0.52
N GLU A 78 0.44 -7.23 -0.20
CA GLU A 78 0.67 -8.07 -1.39
C GLU A 78 1.35 -9.41 -1.11
N PHE A 79 0.70 -10.29 -0.37
CA PHE A 79 1.29 -11.59 -0.02
C PHE A 79 1.76 -12.44 -1.22
N PRO A 80 1.05 -12.48 -2.37
CA PRO A 80 1.56 -13.16 -3.56
C PRO A 80 2.88 -12.57 -4.09
N GLU A 81 3.13 -11.28 -3.89
CA GLU A 81 4.39 -10.60 -4.26
C GLU A 81 5.51 -10.87 -3.25
N LEU A 82 5.26 -11.64 -2.19
CA LEU A 82 6.28 -12.05 -1.21
C LEU A 82 6.65 -13.53 -1.37
N CYS A 83 6.09 -14.19 -2.39
CA CYS A 83 6.37 -15.59 -2.70
C CYS A 83 7.85 -15.75 -3.14
N GLY A 84 8.56 -16.68 -2.53
CA GLY A 84 9.98 -16.92 -2.79
C GLY A 84 10.95 -16.07 -1.94
N VAL A 85 10.46 -15.18 -1.08
CA VAL A 85 11.27 -14.41 -0.11
C VAL A 85 10.74 -14.53 1.33
N GLU A 86 9.90 -15.51 1.60
CA GLU A 86 9.25 -15.71 2.89
C GLU A 86 10.26 -15.89 4.02
N GLN A 87 11.36 -16.61 3.76
CA GLN A 87 12.40 -16.84 4.76
C GLN A 87 13.03 -15.52 5.24
N GLU A 88 13.23 -14.55 4.35
CA GLU A 88 13.79 -13.24 4.71
C GLU A 88 12.87 -12.48 5.68
N LEU A 89 11.56 -12.54 5.46
CA LEU A 89 10.57 -11.93 6.35
C LEU A 89 10.38 -12.70 7.67
N VAL A 90 10.48 -14.03 7.62
CA VAL A 90 10.49 -14.89 8.81
C VAL A 90 11.68 -14.57 9.71
N ASP A 91 12.88 -14.47 9.14
CA ASP A 91 14.11 -14.18 9.88
C ASP A 91 14.08 -12.79 10.54
N ARG A 92 13.33 -11.84 9.94
CA ARG A 92 13.10 -10.49 10.48
C ARG A 92 11.99 -10.40 11.51
N SER A 93 11.20 -11.46 11.71
CA SER A 93 10.08 -11.45 12.66
C SER A 93 10.57 -11.38 14.09
N VAL A 94 10.01 -10.46 14.88
CA VAL A 94 10.45 -10.22 16.27
C VAL A 94 10.25 -11.42 17.21
N ASN A 95 9.40 -12.39 16.84
CA ASN A 95 9.21 -13.63 17.56
C ASN A 95 8.59 -14.72 16.66
N GLU A 96 8.67 -15.96 17.13
CA GLU A 96 8.16 -17.14 16.43
C GLU A 96 6.64 -17.12 16.20
N PRO A 97 5.77 -16.67 17.13
CA PRO A 97 4.35 -16.45 16.83
C PRO A 97 4.09 -15.54 15.62
N THR A 98 4.79 -14.41 15.50
CA THR A 98 4.67 -13.50 14.35
C THR A 98 5.06 -14.21 13.05
N ALA A 99 6.20 -14.89 13.03
CA ALA A 99 6.65 -15.67 11.87
C ALA A 99 5.64 -16.76 11.47
N ARG A 100 5.09 -17.50 12.45
CA ARG A 100 4.07 -18.53 12.20
C ARG A 100 2.78 -17.94 11.65
N LYS A 101 2.35 -16.77 12.12
CA LYS A 101 1.16 -16.09 11.59
C LYS A 101 1.36 -15.73 10.11
N PHE A 102 2.53 -15.19 9.75
CA PHE A 102 2.89 -14.92 8.36
C PHE A 102 2.80 -16.17 7.49
N MET A 103 3.50 -17.24 7.87
CA MET A 103 3.50 -18.49 7.10
C MET A 103 2.12 -19.15 7.03
N GLY A 104 1.31 -19.02 8.09
CA GLY A 104 -0.06 -19.53 8.11
C GLY A 104 -0.97 -18.82 7.10
N LEU A 105 -0.89 -17.49 7.04
CA LEU A 105 -1.67 -16.68 6.09
C LEU A 105 -1.19 -16.89 4.65
N MET A 106 0.12 -16.97 4.41
CA MET A 106 0.70 -17.28 3.09
C MET A 106 0.15 -18.62 2.56
N ARG A 107 0.29 -19.70 3.33
CA ARG A 107 -0.19 -21.05 2.94
C ARG A 107 -1.70 -21.11 2.77
N GLY A 108 -2.44 -20.42 3.64
CA GLY A 108 -3.90 -20.34 3.55
C GLY A 108 -4.34 -19.68 2.26
N TYR A 109 -3.69 -18.59 1.86
CA TYR A 109 -4.00 -17.90 0.61
C TYR A 109 -3.54 -18.70 -0.62
N GLU A 110 -2.32 -19.23 -0.60
CA GLU A 110 -1.79 -20.10 -1.65
C GLU A 110 -2.74 -21.27 -1.93
N LYS A 111 -3.28 -21.90 -0.87
CA LYS A 111 -4.27 -22.98 -1.02
C LYS A 111 -5.51 -22.53 -1.78
N ILE A 112 -6.06 -21.34 -1.47
CA ILE A 112 -7.24 -20.80 -2.15
C ILE A 112 -6.95 -20.58 -3.65
N VAL A 113 -5.76 -20.06 -3.97
CA VAL A 113 -5.34 -19.81 -5.34
C VAL A 113 -5.14 -21.13 -6.11
N HIS A 114 -4.54 -22.14 -5.47
CA HIS A 114 -4.40 -23.47 -6.04
C HIS A 114 -5.75 -24.16 -6.27
N ASP A 115 -6.67 -24.09 -5.30
CA ASP A 115 -8.02 -24.63 -5.45
C ASP A 115 -8.80 -23.94 -6.60
N ALA A 116 -8.46 -22.69 -6.93
CA ALA A 116 -8.98 -21.95 -8.07
C ALA A 116 -8.25 -22.23 -9.39
N GLY A 117 -7.26 -23.14 -9.41
CA GLY A 117 -6.51 -23.53 -10.61
C GLY A 117 -5.37 -22.58 -11.00
N SER A 118 -4.85 -21.79 -10.07
CA SER A 118 -3.73 -20.87 -10.27
C SER A 118 -2.61 -21.12 -9.24
N ASP A 119 -1.54 -20.34 -9.28
CA ASP A 119 -0.37 -20.48 -8.40
C ASP A 119 0.32 -19.12 -8.21
N PHE A 120 0.91 -18.87 -7.04
CA PHE A 120 1.64 -17.62 -6.78
C PHE A 120 2.86 -17.45 -7.70
N SER A 121 3.53 -18.53 -8.07
CA SER A 121 4.69 -18.46 -8.98
C SER A 121 4.34 -17.97 -10.39
N MET A 122 3.06 -17.94 -10.76
CA MET A 122 2.56 -17.36 -12.01
C MET A 122 2.30 -15.85 -11.94
N ASN A 123 2.70 -15.20 -10.84
CA ASN A 123 2.46 -13.78 -10.61
C ASN A 123 3.20 -12.82 -11.58
N PRO A 124 4.35 -13.16 -12.20
CA PRO A 124 4.92 -12.31 -13.26
C PRO A 124 4.02 -12.27 -14.50
N SER A 125 3.46 -11.09 -14.81
CA SER A 125 2.67 -10.89 -16.03
C SER A 125 3.57 -10.83 -17.28
N PRO A 126 3.02 -11.05 -18.50
CA PRO A 126 3.79 -10.88 -19.74
C PRO A 126 4.43 -9.49 -19.89
N GLY A 127 3.80 -8.44 -19.36
CA GLY A 127 4.37 -7.09 -19.30
C GLY A 127 5.58 -7.01 -18.38
N ASN A 128 5.50 -7.60 -17.18
CA ASN A 128 6.62 -7.64 -16.24
C ASN A 128 7.84 -8.36 -16.86
N ILE A 129 7.62 -9.50 -17.53
CA ILE A 129 8.70 -10.27 -18.17
C ILE A 129 9.37 -9.46 -19.28
N LYS A 130 8.57 -8.77 -20.11
CA LYS A 130 9.08 -7.89 -21.19
C LYS A 130 9.95 -6.76 -20.63
N ASP A 131 9.60 -6.25 -19.45
CA ASP A 131 10.30 -5.14 -18.79
C ASP A 131 11.39 -5.60 -17.81
N GLY A 132 11.80 -6.88 -17.85
CA GLY A 132 13.01 -7.39 -17.16
C GLY A 132 12.77 -8.12 -15.84
N LEU A 133 11.52 -8.24 -15.38
CA LEU A 133 11.16 -9.08 -14.23
C LEU A 133 10.88 -10.51 -14.70
N ILE A 134 11.97 -11.23 -14.96
CA ILE A 134 11.96 -12.53 -15.65
C ILE A 134 11.61 -13.72 -14.74
N THR A 135 11.72 -13.58 -13.41
CA THR A 135 11.33 -14.62 -12.44
C THR A 135 10.54 -14.01 -11.30
N ASP A 136 9.68 -14.83 -10.70
CA ASP A 136 8.92 -14.44 -9.50
C ASP A 136 9.85 -14.06 -8.34
N ALA A 137 10.92 -14.82 -8.12
CA ALA A 137 11.91 -14.50 -7.08
C ALA A 137 12.54 -13.10 -7.23
N ILE A 138 12.83 -12.63 -8.46
CA ILE A 138 13.34 -11.27 -8.69
C ILE A 138 12.28 -10.23 -8.36
N LYS A 139 11.04 -10.49 -8.80
CA LYS A 139 9.89 -9.62 -8.53
C LYS A 139 9.63 -9.51 -7.03
N SER A 140 9.58 -10.63 -6.33
CA SER A 140 9.33 -10.70 -4.89
C SER A 140 10.46 -10.12 -4.06
N ALA A 141 11.72 -10.39 -4.42
CA ALA A 141 12.88 -9.74 -3.79
C ALA A 141 12.83 -8.22 -3.94
N GLY A 142 12.43 -7.71 -5.10
CA GLY A 142 12.20 -6.29 -5.31
C GLY A 142 11.01 -5.75 -4.53
N ALA A 143 9.90 -6.49 -4.47
CA ALA A 143 8.67 -6.08 -3.78
C ALA A 143 8.85 -5.99 -2.27
N ALA A 144 9.61 -6.92 -1.66
CA ALA A 144 9.89 -6.94 -0.23
C ALA A 144 10.73 -5.73 0.22
N LYS A 145 11.57 -5.15 -0.66
CA LYS A 145 12.38 -3.95 -0.34
C LYS A 145 11.54 -2.75 0.11
N LYS A 146 10.27 -2.66 -0.28
CA LYS A 146 9.36 -1.59 0.17
C LYS A 146 9.22 -1.54 1.71
N GLY A 147 9.33 -2.69 2.37
CA GLY A 147 9.30 -2.79 3.83
C GLY A 147 10.61 -2.43 4.52
N GLY A 148 11.64 -2.03 3.78
CA GLY A 148 12.96 -1.72 4.34
C GLY A 148 13.63 -2.94 4.96
N THR A 149 14.40 -2.70 6.01
CA THR A 149 15.19 -3.70 6.76
C THR A 149 14.72 -3.86 8.22
N SER A 150 13.78 -3.03 8.67
CA SER A 150 13.23 -3.06 10.03
C SER A 150 12.62 -4.42 10.40
N PRO A 151 12.63 -4.81 11.69
CA PRO A 151 11.99 -6.05 12.14
C PRO A 151 10.49 -6.07 11.87
N VAL A 152 9.96 -7.24 11.50
CA VAL A 152 8.52 -7.46 11.34
C VAL A 152 7.90 -7.60 12.73
N THR A 153 7.12 -6.59 13.14
CA THR A 153 6.52 -6.47 14.47
C THR A 153 5.13 -7.11 14.57
N ASP A 154 4.40 -7.16 13.45
CA ASP A 154 3.11 -7.82 13.38
C ASP A 154 2.80 -8.35 11.98
N VAL A 155 1.83 -9.26 11.93
CA VAL A 155 1.27 -9.79 10.69
C VAL A 155 -0.23 -9.68 10.84
N LEU A 156 -0.90 -9.11 9.86
CA LEU A 156 -2.31 -8.75 9.90
C LEU A 156 -3.05 -9.52 8.80
N ASP A 157 -4.19 -10.09 9.14
CA ASP A 157 -5.11 -10.58 8.12
C ASP A 157 -5.86 -9.42 7.45
N TYR A 158 -6.55 -9.67 6.34
CA TYR A 158 -7.24 -8.63 5.58
C TYR A 158 -8.24 -7.86 6.47
N THR A 159 -8.09 -6.53 6.54
CA THR A 159 -8.83 -5.57 7.40
C THR A 159 -8.49 -5.57 8.89
N GLU A 160 -7.59 -6.43 9.35
CA GLU A 160 -7.11 -6.40 10.74
C GLU A 160 -6.34 -5.10 11.01
N LYS A 161 -6.69 -4.39 12.09
CA LYS A 161 -6.13 -3.06 12.39
C LYS A 161 -4.68 -3.14 12.87
N ALA A 162 -3.82 -2.30 12.32
CA ALA A 162 -2.44 -2.16 12.76
C ALA A 162 -2.36 -1.39 14.08
N VAL A 163 -2.04 -2.10 15.18
CA VAL A 163 -1.91 -1.51 16.52
C VAL A 163 -0.45 -1.26 16.89
N LYS A 164 0.45 -2.19 16.53
CA LYS A 164 1.87 -2.14 16.94
C LYS A 164 2.67 -1.18 16.03
N PRO A 165 3.55 -0.33 16.60
CA PRO A 165 4.53 0.41 15.81
C PRO A 165 5.53 -0.56 15.15
N GLY A 166 6.11 -0.15 14.02
CA GLY A 166 7.05 -0.97 13.25
C GLY A 166 6.51 -1.44 11.89
N LEU A 167 7.21 -2.40 11.30
CA LEU A 167 6.82 -3.05 10.05
C LEU A 167 5.75 -4.11 10.32
N ASN A 168 4.57 -3.90 9.75
CA ASN A 168 3.44 -4.81 9.81
C ASN A 168 3.21 -5.39 8.41
N LEU A 169 3.12 -6.72 8.29
CA LEU A 169 2.74 -7.39 7.04
C LEU A 169 1.22 -7.50 6.97
N VAL A 170 0.60 -7.17 5.84
CA VAL A 170 -0.87 -7.20 5.67
C VAL A 170 -1.25 -8.18 4.57
N CYS A 171 -2.02 -9.21 4.89
CA CYS A 171 -2.44 -10.23 3.94
C CYS A 171 -3.49 -9.68 2.97
N THR A 172 -3.01 -9.15 1.86
CA THR A 172 -3.84 -8.69 0.73
C THR A 172 -3.52 -9.45 -0.56
N PRO A 173 -4.42 -9.42 -1.55
CA PRO A 173 -4.12 -9.80 -2.92
C PRO A 173 -3.05 -8.90 -3.53
N GLY A 174 -2.50 -9.34 -4.67
CA GLY A 174 -1.65 -8.48 -5.53
C GLY A 174 -2.46 -7.44 -6.32
N ASN A 175 -3.79 -7.61 -6.45
CA ASN A 175 -4.64 -6.64 -7.14
C ASN A 175 -4.55 -5.25 -6.49
N ASP A 176 -4.40 -4.21 -7.31
CA ASP A 176 -4.10 -2.86 -6.85
C ASP A 176 -5.19 -2.27 -5.94
N VAL A 177 -6.45 -2.44 -6.32
CA VAL A 177 -7.57 -1.84 -5.61
C VAL A 177 -7.91 -2.62 -4.35
N GLU A 178 -7.86 -3.96 -4.40
CA GLU A 178 -8.08 -4.80 -3.22
C GLU A 178 -6.98 -4.59 -2.17
N ALA A 179 -5.72 -4.46 -2.60
CA ALA A 179 -4.59 -4.22 -1.68
C ALA A 179 -4.71 -2.86 -0.98
N THR A 180 -4.93 -1.79 -1.73
CA THR A 180 -5.08 -0.43 -1.17
C THR A 180 -6.32 -0.32 -0.28
N THR A 181 -7.43 -0.96 -0.66
CA THR A 181 -8.64 -1.09 0.19
C THR A 181 -8.30 -1.79 1.51
N GLY A 182 -7.56 -2.91 1.46
CA GLY A 182 -7.10 -3.64 2.63
C GLY A 182 -6.19 -2.82 3.55
N GLN A 183 -5.26 -2.05 2.99
CA GLN A 183 -4.36 -1.16 3.75
C GLN A 183 -5.13 -0.03 4.43
N ALA A 184 -6.03 0.64 3.71
CA ALA A 184 -6.91 1.67 4.28
C ALA A 184 -7.76 1.09 5.42
N ALA A 185 -8.35 -0.10 5.21
CA ALA A 185 -9.11 -0.81 6.25
C ALA A 185 -8.22 -1.18 7.45
N SER A 186 -6.96 -1.52 7.24
CA SER A 186 -5.98 -1.84 8.31
C SER A 186 -5.46 -0.59 9.04
N GLY A 187 -5.81 0.61 8.57
CA GLY A 187 -5.51 1.88 9.23
C GLY A 187 -4.40 2.70 8.60
N ALA A 188 -4.08 2.48 7.32
CA ALA A 188 -3.19 3.38 6.58
C ALA A 188 -3.77 4.82 6.57
N THR A 189 -2.89 5.79 6.79
CA THR A 189 -3.15 7.24 6.70
C THR A 189 -2.66 7.83 5.38
N LEU A 190 -1.65 7.19 4.76
CA LEU A 190 -1.18 7.44 3.40
C LEU A 190 -0.83 6.10 2.75
N ILE A 191 -0.84 6.05 1.42
CA ILE A 191 -0.35 4.89 0.66
C ILE A 191 0.72 5.35 -0.32
N LEU A 192 1.94 4.80 -0.22
CA LEU A 192 2.98 4.89 -1.24
C LEU A 192 2.77 3.78 -2.27
N PHE A 193 2.41 4.19 -3.47
CA PHE A 193 2.11 3.31 -4.60
C PHE A 193 3.21 3.45 -5.66
N THR A 194 4.11 2.47 -5.68
CA THR A 194 5.22 2.42 -6.65
C THR A 194 4.73 1.93 -8.00
N THR A 195 5.20 2.50 -9.11
CA THR A 195 4.81 2.06 -10.46
C THR A 195 5.86 2.38 -11.52
N GLY A 196 6.12 1.42 -12.41
CA GLY A 196 6.91 1.60 -13.63
C GLY A 196 6.07 1.79 -14.89
N LEU A 197 4.78 1.43 -14.82
CA LEU A 197 3.86 1.46 -15.97
C LEU A 197 2.79 2.56 -15.90
N GLY A 198 2.68 3.26 -14.76
CA GLY A 198 1.76 4.39 -14.59
C GLY A 198 0.34 3.99 -14.28
N THR A 199 0.13 3.05 -13.35
CA THR A 199 -1.22 2.67 -12.91
C THR A 199 -1.94 3.89 -12.27
N PRO A 200 -3.12 4.28 -12.76
CA PRO A 200 -3.87 5.43 -12.23
C PRO A 200 -4.76 5.07 -11.03
N THR A 201 -4.35 4.16 -10.15
CA THR A 201 -5.16 3.71 -8.99
C THR A 201 -5.07 4.68 -7.83
N GLY A 202 -6.19 5.10 -7.25
CA GLY A 202 -6.22 5.85 -6.00
C GLY A 202 -7.00 5.12 -4.90
N ASN A 203 -7.56 5.87 -3.95
CA ASN A 203 -8.39 5.33 -2.88
C ASN A 203 -9.19 6.48 -2.22
N PRO A 204 -10.51 6.30 -1.99
CA PRO A 204 -11.37 7.37 -1.46
C PRO A 204 -11.17 7.65 0.04
N VAL A 205 -10.53 6.72 0.77
CA VAL A 205 -10.35 6.83 2.23
C VAL A 205 -8.94 7.29 2.58
N CYS A 206 -7.94 6.82 1.83
CA CYS A 206 -6.53 7.02 2.15
C CYS A 206 -5.78 7.63 0.95
N PRO A 207 -5.22 8.85 1.07
CA PRO A 207 -4.50 9.48 -0.04
C PRO A 207 -3.36 8.61 -0.58
N THR A 208 -3.43 8.31 -1.87
CA THR A 208 -2.42 7.49 -2.58
C THR A 208 -1.40 8.39 -3.28
N ILE A 209 -0.13 8.20 -2.98
CA ILE A 209 1.02 8.91 -3.54
C ILE A 209 1.70 8.01 -4.57
N LYS A 210 1.83 8.49 -5.81
CA LYS A 210 2.43 7.74 -6.92
C LYS A 210 3.92 7.97 -7.01
N VAL A 211 4.68 6.88 -6.89
CA VAL A 211 6.13 6.89 -6.93
C VAL A 211 6.60 6.19 -8.20
N ALA A 212 7.09 6.95 -9.17
CA ALA A 212 7.61 6.40 -10.43
C ALA A 212 8.97 5.74 -10.21
N THR A 213 9.17 4.58 -10.82
CA THR A 213 10.45 3.85 -10.80
C THR A 213 11.50 4.49 -11.70
N ASN A 214 11.09 5.25 -12.73
CA ASN A 214 12.00 5.81 -13.72
C ASN A 214 11.52 7.17 -14.25
N SER A 215 12.47 8.03 -14.60
CA SER A 215 12.17 9.39 -15.07
C SER A 215 11.49 9.42 -16.44
N ALA A 216 11.60 8.36 -17.25
CA ALA A 216 10.90 8.31 -18.53
C ALA A 216 9.38 8.21 -18.34
N LEU A 217 8.92 7.45 -17.34
CA LEU A 217 7.52 7.41 -16.93
C LEU A 217 7.07 8.80 -16.44
N THR A 218 7.82 9.43 -15.54
CA THR A 218 7.48 10.76 -15.00
C THR A 218 7.37 11.80 -16.12
N LYS A 219 8.28 11.79 -17.11
CA LYS A 219 8.20 12.70 -18.27
C LYS A 219 6.95 12.46 -19.12
N ARG A 220 6.51 11.21 -19.25
CA ARG A 220 5.34 10.84 -20.07
C ARG A 220 4.01 11.04 -19.34
N MET A 221 3.98 10.81 -18.03
CA MET A 221 2.77 10.71 -17.20
C MET A 221 2.89 11.54 -15.92
N GLY A 222 3.55 12.70 -15.99
CA GLY A 222 3.78 13.58 -14.83
C GLY A 222 2.50 14.23 -14.26
N ASP A 223 1.37 14.06 -14.95
CA ASP A 223 0.05 14.41 -14.46
C ASP A 223 -0.45 13.46 -13.35
N ILE A 224 0.00 12.20 -13.34
CA ILE A 224 -0.38 11.20 -12.32
C ILE A 224 0.75 10.86 -11.33
N ILE A 225 2.00 11.20 -11.63
CA ILE A 225 3.17 10.88 -10.78
C ILE A 225 3.42 12.02 -9.78
N ASP A 226 3.58 11.66 -8.51
CA ASP A 226 3.93 12.57 -7.42
C ASP A 226 5.45 12.68 -7.23
N ILE A 227 6.15 11.53 -7.26
CA ILE A 227 7.59 11.43 -6.95
C ILE A 227 8.31 10.65 -8.05
N ASP A 228 9.43 11.18 -8.54
CA ASP A 228 10.31 10.52 -9.52
C ASP A 228 11.54 9.92 -8.86
N THR A 229 11.69 8.60 -8.91
CA THR A 229 12.88 7.90 -8.39
C THR A 229 13.91 7.56 -9.46
N GLY A 230 13.68 7.96 -10.72
CA GLY A 230 14.65 7.82 -11.80
C GLY A 230 16.05 8.43 -11.55
N PRO A 231 16.21 9.51 -10.75
CA PRO A 231 17.54 10.00 -10.36
C PRO A 231 18.43 8.95 -9.68
N VAL A 232 17.84 7.94 -9.01
CA VAL A 232 18.59 6.81 -8.43
C VAL A 232 19.24 5.96 -9.52
N ILE A 233 18.52 5.71 -10.61
CA ILE A 233 19.03 4.92 -11.75
C ILE A 233 20.18 5.65 -12.45
N ASN A 234 20.07 6.98 -12.58
CA ASN A 234 21.09 7.80 -13.23
C ASN A 234 22.35 8.00 -12.37
N GLY A 235 22.30 7.64 -11.08
CA GLY A 235 23.36 7.91 -10.12
C GLY A 235 23.41 9.36 -9.61
N ASP A 236 22.36 10.15 -9.89
CA ASP A 236 22.25 11.55 -9.43
C ASP A 236 21.89 11.64 -7.94
N LYS A 237 21.23 10.60 -7.41
CA LYS A 237 20.84 10.46 -5.99
C LYS A 237 21.09 9.05 -5.49
N THR A 238 21.39 8.93 -4.20
CA THR A 238 21.40 7.62 -3.53
C THR A 238 19.99 7.19 -3.14
N ILE A 239 19.84 5.91 -2.76
CA ILE A 239 18.60 5.36 -2.23
C ILE A 239 18.17 6.10 -0.96
N GLU A 240 19.13 6.41 -0.10
CA GLU A 240 18.92 7.09 1.19
C GLU A 240 18.40 8.52 0.97
N GLN A 241 19.05 9.28 0.09
CA GLN A 241 18.60 10.63 -0.27
C GLN A 241 17.18 10.62 -0.84
N MET A 242 16.87 9.65 -1.70
CA MET A 242 15.51 9.51 -2.24
C MET A 242 14.50 9.10 -1.16
N GLY A 243 14.88 8.24 -0.22
CA GLY A 243 14.02 7.84 0.90
C GLY A 243 13.71 8.99 1.86
N GLU A 244 14.68 9.86 2.15
CA GLU A 244 14.47 11.09 2.93
C GLU A 244 13.47 12.03 2.23
N GLU A 245 13.60 12.21 0.92
CA GLU A 245 12.67 13.03 0.14
C GLU A 245 11.25 12.43 0.08
N ILE A 246 11.13 11.11 0.01
CA ILE A 246 9.84 10.42 0.09
C ILE A 246 9.19 10.66 1.45
N LEU A 247 9.96 10.58 2.55
CA LEU A 247 9.43 10.85 3.88
C LEU A 247 8.96 12.30 4.01
N GLU A 248 9.75 13.25 3.53
CA GLU A 248 9.38 14.68 3.51
C GLU A 248 8.09 14.92 2.71
N TYR A 249 7.93 14.28 1.55
CA TYR A 249 6.68 14.34 0.78
C TYR A 249 5.50 13.77 1.58
N CYS A 250 5.69 12.64 2.27
CA CYS A 250 4.66 12.03 3.10
C CYS A 250 4.23 12.98 4.24
N ILE A 251 5.18 13.66 4.89
CA ILE A 251 4.90 14.64 5.95
C ILE A 251 4.07 15.80 5.40
N ARG A 252 4.45 16.36 4.25
CA ARG A 252 3.71 17.44 3.59
C ARG A 252 2.30 16.99 3.17
N ALA A 253 2.17 15.78 2.64
CA ALA A 253 0.87 15.23 2.23
C ALA A 253 -0.04 14.97 3.46
N ALA A 254 0.51 14.37 4.52
CA ALA A 254 -0.19 14.16 5.78
C ALA A 254 -0.62 15.48 6.42
N SER A 255 0.19 16.53 6.29
CA SER A 255 -0.09 17.89 6.79
C SER A 255 -1.08 18.66 5.92
N GLY A 256 -1.35 18.19 4.70
CA GLY A 256 -2.23 18.86 3.73
C GLY A 256 -1.56 20.00 2.95
N ASP A 257 -0.24 20.14 3.04
CA ASP A 257 0.54 21.15 2.31
C ASP A 257 0.69 20.80 0.82
N VAL A 258 0.59 19.50 0.50
CA VAL A 258 0.50 18.99 -0.86
C VAL A 258 -0.66 18.01 -0.95
N LEU A 259 -1.34 18.02 -2.10
CA LEU A 259 -2.38 17.04 -2.41
C LEU A 259 -1.81 16.05 -3.43
N PRO A 260 -1.76 14.75 -3.10
CA PRO A 260 -1.33 13.74 -4.05
C PRO A 260 -2.15 13.79 -5.34
N LYS A 261 -1.52 13.52 -6.49
CA LYS A 261 -2.19 13.56 -7.80
C LYS A 261 -3.46 12.72 -7.85
N ALA A 262 -3.45 11.57 -7.18
CA ALA A 262 -4.61 10.69 -7.02
C ALA A 262 -5.86 11.42 -6.53
N VAL A 263 -5.67 12.23 -5.48
CA VAL A 263 -6.73 12.95 -4.79
C VAL A 263 -7.22 14.10 -5.69
N LEU A 264 -6.29 14.83 -6.31
CA LEU A 264 -6.63 15.91 -7.25
C LEU A 264 -7.44 15.41 -8.46
N LEU A 265 -7.19 14.17 -8.88
CA LEU A 265 -7.84 13.53 -10.02
C LEU A 265 -9.11 12.74 -9.64
N ASN A 266 -9.51 12.73 -8.36
CA ASN A 266 -10.63 11.94 -7.84
C ASN A 266 -10.55 10.44 -8.24
N GLN A 267 -9.35 9.87 -8.10
CA GLN A 267 -9.13 8.44 -8.31
C GLN A 267 -9.60 7.70 -7.06
N ASP A 268 -10.89 7.37 -7.02
CA ASP A 268 -11.58 6.85 -5.84
C ASP A 268 -11.88 5.34 -5.95
N ASP A 269 -10.86 4.56 -6.32
CA ASP A 269 -10.99 3.11 -6.47
C ASP A 269 -11.19 2.41 -5.11
N PHE A 270 -12.24 1.59 -4.98
CA PHE A 270 -12.54 0.85 -3.76
C PHE A 270 -13.20 -0.50 -4.05
N ILE A 271 -12.52 -1.59 -3.70
CA ILE A 271 -12.99 -2.96 -3.92
C ILE A 271 -12.56 -3.82 -2.73
N PRO A 272 -13.50 -4.33 -1.91
CA PRO A 272 -13.18 -5.30 -0.87
C PRO A 272 -12.77 -6.64 -1.48
N TRP A 273 -11.70 -7.24 -0.95
CA TRP A 273 -11.32 -8.60 -1.32
C TRP A 273 -12.37 -9.63 -0.87
N LYS A 274 -12.96 -10.31 -1.84
CA LYS A 274 -13.97 -11.35 -1.59
C LYS A 274 -13.31 -12.74 -1.54
N ARG A 275 -13.08 -13.26 -0.34
CA ARG A 275 -12.41 -14.56 -0.10
C ARG A 275 -13.31 -15.80 -0.26
N GLY A 276 -14.60 -15.63 -0.55
CA GLY A 276 -15.58 -16.72 -0.52
C GLY A 276 -16.57 -16.72 -1.68
N VAL A 277 -17.36 -17.79 -1.75
CA VAL A 277 -18.45 -17.97 -2.71
C VAL A 277 -19.68 -17.20 -2.23
N SER A 278 -20.36 -16.48 -3.14
CA SER A 278 -21.71 -15.98 -2.86
C SER A 278 -22.70 -17.10 -3.15
N LEU A 279 -23.51 -17.45 -2.16
CA LEU A 279 -24.68 -18.31 -2.32
C LEU A 279 -25.78 -17.61 -3.12
#